data_AF-A0A519M9U8-F1
#
_entry.id   AF-A0A519M9U8-F1
#
_cell.length_a   1.000
_cell.length_b   1.000
_cell.length_c   1.000
_cell.angle_alpha   90.00
_cell.angle_beta   90.00
_cell.angle_gamma   90.00
#
_symmetry.space_group_name_H-M   'P 1'
#
loop_
_entity.id
_entity.type
_entity.pdbx_description
1 polymer ?
#
loop_
_entity_poly.entity_id
_entity_poly.type
_entity_poly.pdbx_seq_one_letter_code
_entity_poly.pdbx_strand_id
1 'polypeptide(L)' 'GHDWGRLLDPEPQADVLDHLAQMPPREMRRALMTGFGNARLDRRSTVEVADMPRAAASRNRIGFMQ' A
#
# COMPACT_ATOMS: atom_id res chain seq x y z
N GLY A 1 16.34 -0.73 -10.92
CA GLY A 1 14.87 -0.71 -10.79
C GLY A 1 14.49 -1.79 -9.82
N HIS A 2 13.68 -1.48 -8.82
CA HIS A 2 13.32 -2.46 -7.80
C HIS A 2 12.00 -3.09 -8.26
N ASP A 3 12.02 -4.38 -8.57
CA ASP A 3 10.96 -5.10 -9.31
C ASP A 3 9.93 -5.73 -8.34
N TRP A 4 9.31 -4.91 -7.48
CA TRP A 4 8.51 -5.38 -6.34
C TRP A 4 7.21 -6.06 -6.77
N GLY A 5 6.67 -5.70 -7.94
CA GLY A 5 5.42 -6.26 -8.48
C GLY A 5 5.59 -7.52 -9.31
N ARG A 6 6.82 -7.98 -9.58
CA ARG A 6 7.06 -9.09 -10.53
C ARG A 6 6.43 -10.43 -10.12
N LEU A 7 6.32 -10.67 -8.82
CA LEU A 7 5.76 -11.90 -8.25
C LEU A 7 4.26 -11.77 -7.92
N LEU A 8 3.68 -10.60 -8.16
CA LEU A 8 2.29 -10.34 -7.89
C LEU A 8 1.48 -10.45 -9.17
N ASP A 9 0.22 -10.87 -9.02
CA ASP A 9 -0.71 -10.94 -10.13
C ASP A 9 -0.89 -9.54 -10.76
N PRO A 10 -0.89 -9.44 -12.11
CA PRO A 10 -0.88 -8.16 -12.81
C PRO A 10 -2.20 -7.39 -12.64
N GLU A 11 -3.30 -8.10 -12.37
CA GLU A 11 -4.62 -7.52 -12.15
C GLU A 11 -4.92 -7.51 -10.64
N PRO A 12 -4.99 -6.34 -9.99
CA PRO A 12 -5.39 -6.24 -8.59
C PRO A 12 -6.88 -6.57 -8.43
N GLN A 13 -7.25 -7.04 -7.24
CA GLN A 13 -8.65 -7.31 -6.90
C GLN A 13 -9.49 -6.01 -6.90
N ALA A 14 -10.78 -6.12 -7.22
CA ALA A 14 -11.71 -4.99 -7.29
C ALA A 14 -11.71 -4.17 -5.99
N ASP A 15 -11.76 -4.82 -4.83
CA ASP A 15 -11.75 -4.14 -3.52
C ASP A 15 -10.47 -3.31 -3.30
N VAL A 16 -9.34 -3.78 -3.83
CA VAL A 16 -8.07 -3.03 -3.78
C VAL A 16 -8.15 -1.81 -4.70
N LEU A 17 -8.69 -1.96 -5.91
CA LEU A 17 -8.90 -0.84 -6.83
C LEU A 17 -9.82 0.23 -6.23
N ASP A 18 -10.95 -0.20 -5.64
CA ASP A 18 -11.90 0.69 -4.97
C ASP A 18 -11.24 1.43 -3.81
N HIS A 19 -10.42 0.73 -3.01
CA HIS A 19 -9.67 1.35 -1.92
C HIS A 19 -8.64 2.37 -2.41
N LEU A 20 -7.88 2.05 -3.47
CA LEU A 20 -6.88 2.95 -4.06
C LEU A 20 -7.53 4.18 -4.71
N ALA A 21 -8.72 4.03 -5.30
CA ALA A 21 -9.47 5.12 -5.91
C ALA A 21 -9.88 6.22 -4.92
N GLN A 22 -9.91 5.91 -3.61
CA GLN A 22 -10.19 6.89 -2.56
C GLN A 22 -8.96 7.74 -2.18
N MET A 23 -7.78 7.48 -2.76
CA MET A 23 -6.53 8.13 -2.38
C MET A 23 -6.00 9.08 -3.46
N PRO A 24 -5.36 10.20 -3.07
CA PRO A 24 -4.53 10.98 -3.99
C PRO A 24 -3.42 10.11 -4.63
N PRO A 25 -2.99 10.38 -5.88
CA PRO A 25 -2.00 9.55 -6.59
C PRO A 25 -0.68 9.32 -5.86
N ARG A 26 -0.27 10.29 -5.02
CA ARG A 26 0.94 10.15 -4.19
C ARG A 26 0.75 9.16 -3.05
N GLU A 27 -0.43 9.13 -2.44
CA GLU A 27 -0.75 8.17 -1.37
C GLU A 27 -0.98 6.78 -1.94
N MET A 28 -1.67 6.67 -3.07
CA MET A 28 -1.83 5.43 -3.82
C MET A 28 -0.49 4.73 -4.09
N ARG A 29 0.51 5.47 -4.59
CA ARG A 29 1.87 4.92 -4.82
C ARG A 29 2.53 4.42 -3.53
N ARG A 30 2.33 5.10 -2.40
CA ARG A 30 2.90 4.67 -1.11
C ARG A 30 2.18 3.46 -0.55
N ALA A 31 0.86 3.41 -0.70
CA ALA A 31 0.03 2.27 -0.32
C ALA A 31 0.43 1.02 -1.10
N LEU A 32 0.59 1.13 -2.44
CA LEU A 32 1.06 0.04 -3.29
C LEU A 32 2.45 -0.48 -2.89
N MET A 33 3.43 0.40 -2.66
CA MET A 33 4.77 -0.03 -2.23
C MET A 33 4.74 -0.80 -0.90
N THR A 34 3.89 -0.37 0.03
CA THR A 34 3.72 -1.04 1.33
C THR A 34 3.00 -2.38 1.16
N GLY A 35 1.91 -2.37 0.39
CA GLY A 35 1.08 -3.54 0.15
C GLY A 35 1.82 -4.66 -0.58
N PHE A 36 2.64 -4.32 -1.58
CA PHE A 36 3.51 -5.30 -2.24
C PHE A 36 4.50 -5.93 -1.27
N GLY A 37 5.04 -5.16 -0.32
CA GLY A 37 5.91 -5.68 0.73
C GLY A 37 5.19 -6.64 1.67
N ASN A 38 3.99 -6.28 2.12
CA ASN A 38 3.20 -7.07 3.06
C ASN A 38 2.72 -8.39 2.45
N ALA A 39 2.13 -8.35 1.24
CA ALA A 39 1.70 -9.55 0.53
C ALA A 39 2.87 -10.53 0.32
N ARG A 40 4.06 -10.01 -0.02
CA ARG A 40 5.26 -10.82 -0.18
C ARG A 40 5.76 -11.43 1.13
N LEU A 41 5.70 -10.70 2.25
CA LEU A 41 6.07 -11.24 3.58
C LEU A 41 5.15 -12.40 3.98
N ASP A 42 3.88 -12.30 3.62
CA ASP A 42 2.88 -13.35 3.81
C ASP A 42 2.92 -14.46 2.75
N ARG A 43 3.88 -14.39 1.82
CA ARG A 43 4.03 -15.34 0.69
C ARG A 43 2.79 -15.44 -0.20
N ARG A 44 2.02 -14.36 -0.33
CA ARG A 44 0.90 -14.23 -1.25
C ARG A 44 1.36 -13.63 -2.59
N SER A 45 0.74 -14.08 -3.69
CA SER A 45 0.89 -13.48 -5.03
C SER A 45 -0.18 -12.40 -5.30
N THR A 46 -1.15 -12.26 -4.42
CA THR A 46 -2.22 -11.26 -4.52
C THR A 46 -2.08 -10.23 -3.42
N VAL A 47 -2.32 -8.97 -3.78
CA VAL A 47 -2.46 -7.89 -2.81
C VAL A 47 -3.92 -7.81 -2.38
N GLU A 48 -4.15 -7.67 -1.09
CA GLU A 48 -5.47 -7.47 -0.49
C GLU A 48 -5.54 -6.10 0.19
N VAL A 49 -6.75 -5.65 0.51
CA VAL A 49 -6.95 -4.40 1.26
C VAL A 49 -6.25 -4.46 2.63
N ALA A 50 -6.13 -5.65 3.23
CA ALA A 50 -5.42 -5.85 4.51
C ALA A 50 -3.91 -5.54 4.42
N ASP A 51 -3.32 -5.60 3.23
CA ASP A 51 -1.91 -5.26 3.00
C ASP A 51 -1.67 -3.75 2.96
N MET A 52 -2.73 -2.97 2.75
CA MET A 52 -2.63 -1.53 2.66
C MET A 52 -2.35 -0.92 4.03
N PRO A 53 -1.51 0.12 4.09
CA PRO A 53 -1.34 0.87 5.33
C PRO A 53 -2.69 1.46 5.71
N ARG A 54 -3.13 1.27 6.97
CA ARG A 54 -4.26 2.05 7.51
C ARG A 54 -4.00 3.52 7.19
N ALA A 55 -5.01 4.18 6.59
CA ALA A 55 -4.96 5.59 6.22
C ALA A 55 -4.24 6.34 7.34
N ALA A 56 -3.08 6.93 7.01
CA ALA A 56 -2.16 7.41 8.02
C ALA A 56 -2.92 8.37 8.93
N ALA A 57 -3.24 7.92 10.15
CA ALA A 57 -3.69 8.80 11.22
C ALA A 57 -2.69 9.95 11.21
N SER A 58 -3.20 11.16 10.95
CA SER A 58 -2.42 12.36 10.64
C SER A 58 -1.09 12.28 11.36
N ARG A 59 0.03 12.14 10.62
CA ARG A 59 1.36 12.01 11.21
C ARG A 59 1.45 13.02 12.35
N ASN A 60 1.51 12.54 13.60
CA ASN A 60 1.67 13.42 14.74
C ASN A 60 2.88 14.29 14.41
N ARG A 61 2.68 15.61 14.39
CA ARG A 61 3.78 16.53 14.12
C ARG A 61 4.81 16.31 15.23
N ILE A 62 5.89 15.61 14.90
CA ILE A 62 7.10 15.61 15.72
C ILE A 62 7.74 16.98 15.48
N GLY A 63 7.15 18.00 16.10
CA GLY A 63 7.78 19.29 16.29
C GLY A 63 8.50 19.23 17.64
N PHE A 64 9.69 19.81 17.70
CA PHE A 64 10.44 19.98 18.95
C PHE A 64 9.51 20.64 19.98
N MET A 65 9.07 19.87 20.99
CA MET A 65 8.53 20.47 22.20
C MET A 65 9.74 21.01 22.97
N GLN A 66 9.76 22.32 23.16
CA GLN A 66 10.78 23.02 23.95
C GLN A 66 10.70 22.61 25.43
#